data_AF-A0A1W9UGK2-F1
#
_entry.id   AF-A0A1W9UGK2-F1
#
_cell.length_a   1.000
_cell.length_b   1.000
_cell.length_c   1.000
_cell.angle_alpha   90.00
_cell.angle_beta   90.00
_cell.angle_gamma   90.00
#
_symmetry.space_group_name_H-M   'P 1'
#
loop_
_entity.id
_entity.type
_entity.pdbx_description
1 polymer ?
#
loop_
_entity_poly.entity_id
_entity_poly.type
_entity_poly.pdbx_seq_one_letter_code
_entity_poly.pdbx_strand_id
1 'polypeptide(L)'
;MKKIVLLLLLLLPIVGCNRPQAVSVKADGSHYQVQFLVDAAIQSGMSEQQVRAQRQMATWMENDLLSLLTRAGYKASPISSSAKFKGGSGSYLLLVKVVNYNPGSKAARMLVGFGAGSTSIDINYQIFNGSKQQLENRDDGVGSSRDWNYCARVLNQRMLATLGDNVGK
;
A
#
# COMPACT_ATOMS: atom_id res chain seq x y z
N MET A 1 45.77 -42.64 -8.38
CA MET A 1 45.14 -41.52 -9.10
C MET A 1 43.69 -41.38 -8.61
N LYS A 2 43.40 -40.41 -7.74
CA LYS A 2 42.08 -40.22 -7.11
C LYS A 2 41.24 -39.30 -8.00
N LYS A 3 40.12 -39.80 -8.54
CA LYS A 3 39.14 -39.00 -9.29
C LYS A 3 38.26 -38.26 -8.28
N ILE A 4 38.42 -36.95 -8.20
CA ILE A 4 37.54 -36.05 -7.43
C ILE A 4 36.31 -35.78 -8.31
N VAL A 5 35.16 -36.31 -7.90
CA VAL A 5 33.86 -36.00 -8.50
C VAL A 5 33.34 -34.74 -7.81
N LEU A 6 33.39 -33.61 -8.52
CA LEU A 6 32.88 -32.33 -8.07
C LEU A 6 31.35 -32.32 -8.24
N LEU A 7 30.63 -32.50 -7.15
CA LEU A 7 29.17 -32.42 -7.10
C LEU A 7 28.75 -30.94 -7.03
N LEU A 8 28.39 -30.36 -8.17
CA LEU A 8 27.88 -28.99 -8.27
C LEU A 8 26.38 -29.00 -7.91
N LEU A 9 26.04 -28.76 -6.64
CA LEU A 9 24.65 -28.50 -6.24
C LEU A 9 24.22 -27.12 -6.74
N LEU A 10 23.39 -27.11 -7.78
CA LEU A 10 22.68 -25.93 -8.27
C LEU A 10 21.65 -25.49 -7.19
N LEU A 11 22.01 -24.49 -6.38
CA LEU A 11 21.07 -23.76 -5.54
C LEU A 11 20.25 -22.80 -6.42
N LEU A 12 19.11 -23.27 -6.91
CA LEU A 12 18.09 -22.40 -7.52
C LEU A 12 17.47 -21.52 -6.41
N PRO A 13 17.55 -20.18 -6.49
CA PRO A 13 16.76 -19.35 -5.62
C PRO A 13 15.29 -19.54 -5.99
N ILE A 14 14.53 -20.18 -5.11
CA ILE A 14 13.07 -20.16 -5.16
C ILE A 14 12.66 -18.70 -4.90
N VAL A 15 12.60 -17.91 -5.97
CA VAL A 15 11.98 -16.58 -5.95
C VAL A 15 10.49 -16.83 -5.74
N GLY A 16 10.10 -16.93 -4.47
CA GLY A 16 8.71 -16.96 -4.08
C GLY A 16 8.06 -15.70 -4.60
N CYS A 17 7.24 -15.84 -5.65
CA CYS A 17 6.22 -14.84 -5.94
C CYS A 17 5.37 -14.74 -4.68
N ASN A 18 5.58 -13.69 -3.88
CA ASN A 18 4.66 -13.25 -2.83
C ASN A 18 3.32 -12.91 -3.52
N ARG A 19 2.51 -13.94 -3.78
CA ARG A 19 1.11 -13.75 -4.10
C ARG A 19 0.48 -13.14 -2.86
N PRO A 20 -0.24 -12.01 -2.97
CA PRO A 20 -0.99 -11.49 -1.85
C PRO A 20 -1.87 -12.62 -1.33
N GLN A 21 -1.68 -12.96 -0.05
CA GLN A 21 -2.35 -14.08 0.59
C GLN A 21 -3.86 -13.78 0.54
N ALA A 22 -4.63 -14.68 -0.08
CA ALA A 22 -6.08 -14.57 -0.05
C ALA A 22 -6.53 -14.62 1.41
N VAL A 23 -7.38 -13.69 1.81
CA VAL A 23 -7.76 -13.55 3.21
C VAL A 23 -8.79 -14.60 3.55
N SER A 24 -8.67 -15.19 4.74
CA SER A 24 -9.61 -16.15 5.28
C SER A 24 -11.02 -15.54 5.29
N VAL A 25 -11.97 -16.23 4.65
CA VAL A 25 -13.39 -15.93 4.82
C VAL A 25 -13.74 -16.16 6.31
N LYS A 26 -14.68 -15.39 6.87
CA LYS A 26 -15.14 -15.63 8.25
C LYS A 26 -15.66 -17.06 8.39
N ALA A 27 -15.70 -17.57 9.63
CA ALA A 27 -16.20 -18.91 9.94
C ALA A 27 -17.63 -19.16 9.43
N ASP A 28 -18.44 -18.11 9.27
CA ASP A 28 -19.81 -18.13 8.74
C ASP A 28 -19.88 -18.04 7.19
N GLY A 29 -18.73 -18.06 6.51
CA GLY A 29 -18.66 -17.90 5.06
C GLY A 29 -18.83 -16.46 4.56
N SER A 30 -18.96 -15.47 5.45
CA SER A 30 -19.04 -14.06 5.07
C SER A 30 -17.68 -13.39 4.93
N HIS A 31 -17.62 -12.34 4.11
CA HIS A 31 -16.39 -11.57 3.90
C HIS A 31 -16.23 -10.47 4.95
N TYR A 32 -14.99 -10.21 5.36
CA TYR A 32 -14.67 -9.01 6.14
C TYR A 32 -14.93 -7.74 5.33
N GLN A 33 -15.46 -6.71 5.99
CA GLN A 33 -15.71 -5.41 5.38
C GLN A 33 -14.55 -4.47 5.68
N VAL A 34 -14.05 -3.76 4.67
CA VAL A 34 -12.97 -2.79 4.81
C VAL A 34 -13.41 -1.47 4.21
N GLN A 35 -13.67 -0.48 5.06
CA GLN A 35 -13.83 0.89 4.62
C GLN A 35 -12.49 1.60 4.70
N PHE A 36 -12.18 2.47 3.74
CA PHE A 36 -10.89 3.14 3.74
C PHE A 36 -10.95 4.57 3.23
N LEU A 37 -9.99 5.38 3.64
CA LEU A 37 -9.85 6.78 3.23
C LEU A 37 -8.39 7.05 2.88
N VAL A 38 -8.14 7.64 1.72
CA VAL A 38 -6.83 8.16 1.34
C VAL A 38 -6.86 9.68 1.36
N ASP A 39 -6.22 10.28 2.36
CA ASP A 39 -6.01 11.72 2.46
C ASP A 39 -4.76 12.13 1.67
N ALA A 40 -4.97 12.91 0.61
CA ALA A 40 -3.91 13.45 -0.24
C ALA A 40 -3.02 14.49 0.48
N ALA A 41 -3.39 14.92 1.69
CA ALA A 41 -2.70 15.90 2.52
C ALA A 41 -2.42 17.22 1.83
N ILE A 42 -3.44 17.74 1.16
CA ILE A 42 -3.37 19.04 0.49
C ILE A 42 -3.37 20.15 1.54
N GLN A 43 -2.31 20.95 1.55
CA GLN A 43 -2.10 22.03 2.51
C GLN A 43 -2.34 23.40 1.88
N SER A 44 -2.68 24.39 2.71
CA SER A 44 -2.71 25.79 2.29
C SER A 44 -1.31 26.23 1.84
N GLY A 45 -1.24 26.98 0.74
CA GLY A 45 0.03 27.44 0.17
C GLY A 45 0.65 26.53 -0.88
N MET A 46 0.08 25.35 -1.15
CA MET A 46 0.48 24.53 -2.31
C MET A 46 0.10 25.21 -3.62
N SER A 47 1.01 25.17 -4.60
CA SER A 47 0.69 25.57 -5.97
C SER A 47 -0.37 24.65 -6.59
N GLU A 48 -1.13 25.15 -7.56
CA GLU A 48 -2.12 24.31 -8.24
C GLU A 48 -1.53 23.04 -8.87
N GLN A 49 -0.28 23.11 -9.35
CA GLN A 49 0.41 21.96 -9.91
C GLN A 49 0.67 20.89 -8.84
N GLN A 50 1.09 21.28 -7.64
CA GLN A 50 1.27 20.36 -6.52
C GLN A 50 -0.06 19.74 -6.09
N VAL A 51 -1.11 20.56 -5.97
CA VAL A 51 -2.49 20.11 -5.66
C VAL A 51 -2.96 19.07 -6.67
N ARG A 52 -2.81 19.34 -7.98
CA ARG A 52 -3.18 18.41 -9.05
C ARG A 52 -2.38 17.09 -8.96
N ALA A 53 -1.07 17.18 -8.76
CA ALA A 53 -0.21 16.01 -8.69
C ALA A 53 -0.53 15.12 -7.46
N GLN A 54 -0.78 15.72 -6.30
CA GLN A 54 -1.18 14.97 -5.09
C GLN A 54 -2.57 14.35 -5.25
N ARG A 55 -3.55 15.08 -5.79
CA ARG A 55 -4.89 14.52 -6.06
C ARG A 55 -4.82 13.34 -7.01
N GLN A 56 -4.10 13.48 -8.12
CA GLN A 56 -3.92 12.41 -9.08
C GLN A 56 -3.31 11.16 -8.43
N MET A 57 -2.27 11.36 -7.61
CA MET A 57 -1.60 10.27 -6.90
C MET A 57 -2.53 9.59 -5.89
N ALA A 58 -3.24 10.37 -5.05
CA ALA A 58 -4.17 9.84 -4.06
C ALA A 58 -5.36 9.11 -4.70
N THR A 59 -5.96 9.67 -5.75
CA THR A 59 -7.06 9.02 -6.50
C THR A 59 -6.59 7.71 -7.11
N TRP A 60 -5.37 7.66 -7.65
CA TRP A 60 -4.82 6.42 -8.17
C TRP A 60 -4.56 5.40 -7.06
N MET A 61 -3.98 5.83 -5.93
CA MET A 61 -3.78 4.98 -4.75
C MET A 61 -5.10 4.39 -4.25
N GLU A 62 -6.16 5.19 -4.14
CA GLU A 62 -7.49 4.76 -3.71
C GLU A 62 -8.06 3.68 -4.64
N ASN A 63 -8.04 3.92 -5.95
CA ASN A 63 -8.55 2.95 -6.93
C ASN A 63 -7.74 1.65 -6.93
N ASP A 64 -6.42 1.75 -6.81
CA ASP A 64 -5.56 0.56 -6.76
C ASP A 64 -5.74 -0.24 -5.46
N LEU A 65 -5.89 0.45 -4.33
CA LEU A 65 -6.16 -0.15 -3.03
C LEU A 65 -7.51 -0.87 -3.03
N LEU A 66 -8.56 -0.25 -3.60
CA LEU A 66 -9.86 -0.90 -3.81
C LEU A 66 -9.69 -2.22 -4.57
N SER A 67 -8.99 -2.17 -5.70
CA SER A 67 -8.74 -3.36 -6.54
C SER A 67 -7.96 -4.45 -5.80
N LEU A 68 -6.95 -4.07 -5.00
CA LEU A 68 -6.17 -5.00 -4.19
C LEU A 68 -7.01 -5.65 -3.10
N LEU A 69 -7.78 -4.87 -2.34
CA LEU A 69 -8.65 -5.37 -1.28
C LEU A 69 -9.74 -6.30 -1.83
N THR A 70 -10.40 -5.91 -2.92
CA THR A 70 -11.42 -6.76 -3.57
C THR A 70 -10.82 -8.07 -4.08
N ARG A 71 -9.64 -8.03 -4.72
CA ARG A 71 -8.95 -9.25 -5.16
C ARG A 71 -8.50 -10.15 -4.01
N ALA A 72 -8.19 -9.57 -2.86
CA ALA A 72 -7.86 -10.33 -1.65
C ALA A 72 -9.08 -10.94 -0.95
N GLY A 73 -10.29 -10.63 -1.41
CA GLY A 73 -11.55 -11.20 -0.88
C GLY A 73 -12.27 -10.32 0.14
N TYR A 74 -11.91 -9.05 0.30
CA TYR A 74 -12.63 -8.12 1.17
C TYR A 74 -13.85 -7.50 0.47
N LYS A 75 -14.90 -7.20 1.24
CA LYS A 75 -15.94 -6.24 0.84
C LYS A 75 -15.41 -4.83 1.13
N ALA A 76 -14.75 -4.23 0.13
CA ALA A 76 -14.05 -2.97 0.28
C ALA A 76 -14.82 -1.78 -0.29
N SER A 77 -14.76 -0.62 0.36
CA SER A 77 -15.29 0.63 -0.18
C SER A 77 -14.52 1.86 0.33
N PRO A 78 -14.24 2.84 -0.54
CA PRO A 78 -13.72 4.12 -0.09
C PRO A 78 -14.80 4.92 0.64
N ILE A 79 -14.41 5.68 1.65
CA ILE A 79 -15.26 6.63 2.37
C ILE A 79 -14.62 8.01 2.37
N SER A 80 -15.44 9.06 2.32
CA SER A 80 -14.93 10.44 2.27
C SER A 80 -14.51 11.01 3.64
N SER A 81 -14.79 10.28 4.73
CA SER A 81 -14.47 10.70 6.10
C SER A 81 -14.59 9.51 7.04
N SER A 82 -13.70 9.45 8.04
CA SER A 82 -13.74 8.44 9.11
C SER A 82 -15.06 8.46 9.90
N ALA A 83 -15.77 9.60 9.96
CA ALA A 83 -17.08 9.72 10.62
C ALA A 83 -18.18 8.87 9.96
N LYS A 84 -18.00 8.47 8.69
CA LYS A 84 -18.92 7.57 7.99
C LYS A 84 -18.76 6.11 8.40
N PHE A 85 -17.66 5.75 9.06
CA PHE A 85 -17.43 4.40 9.54
C PHE A 85 -18.36 4.06 10.71
N LYS A 86 -19.26 3.10 10.47
CA LYS A 86 -20.23 2.65 11.48
C LYS A 86 -19.73 1.51 12.35
N GLY A 87 -18.62 0.86 11.98
CA GLY A 87 -18.08 -0.27 12.73
C GLY A 87 -18.91 -1.55 12.57
N GLY A 88 -18.85 -2.42 13.58
CA GLY A 88 -19.56 -3.71 13.62
C GLY A 88 -18.66 -4.92 13.45
N SER A 89 -19.19 -6.10 13.79
CA SER A 89 -18.41 -7.35 13.80
C SER A 89 -17.83 -7.68 12.43
N GLY A 90 -16.51 -7.82 12.37
CA GLY A 90 -15.75 -8.07 11.14
C GLY A 90 -15.78 -6.93 10.12
N SER A 91 -15.96 -5.70 10.60
CA SER A 91 -15.72 -4.46 9.85
C SER A 91 -14.39 -3.84 10.30
N TYR A 92 -13.66 -3.26 9.35
CA TYR A 92 -12.38 -2.60 9.58
C TYR A 92 -12.36 -1.24 8.88
N LEU A 93 -11.60 -0.31 9.44
CA LEU A 93 -11.31 1.00 8.87
C LEU A 93 -9.81 1.14 8.63
N LEU A 94 -9.42 1.44 7.40
CA LEU A 94 -8.04 1.80 7.04
C LEU A 94 -7.98 3.29 6.69
N LEU A 95 -7.29 4.08 7.51
CA LEU A 95 -7.01 5.49 7.23
C LEU A 95 -5.59 5.62 6.70
N VAL A 96 -5.44 6.27 5.55
CA VAL A 96 -4.13 6.50 4.91
C VAL A 96 -3.96 8.00 4.75
N LYS A 97 -2.88 8.55 5.29
CA LYS A 97 -2.51 9.95 5.13
C LYS A 97 -1.18 10.04 4.41
N VAL A 98 -1.15 10.74 3.29
CA VAL A 98 0.11 11.10 2.63
C VAL A 98 0.84 12.10 3.54
N VAL A 99 2.07 11.80 3.92
CA VAL A 99 2.90 12.68 4.75
C VAL A 99 3.77 13.55 3.86
N ASN A 100 4.36 12.94 2.84
CA ASN A 100 5.25 13.62 1.91
C ASN A 100 5.12 13.00 0.51
N TYR A 101 5.24 13.85 -0.51
CA TYR A 101 5.23 13.42 -1.90
C TYR A 101 6.24 14.20 -2.73
N ASN A 102 7.23 13.47 -3.24
CA ASN A 102 8.12 13.95 -4.27
C ASN A 102 7.80 13.24 -5.59
N PRO A 103 7.22 13.93 -6.59
CA PRO A 103 6.91 13.31 -7.88
C PRO A 103 8.16 12.85 -8.65
N GLY A 104 9.35 13.33 -8.26
CA GLY A 104 10.61 13.10 -8.94
C GLY A 104 10.73 13.90 -10.25
N SER A 105 11.90 13.82 -10.89
CA SER A 105 12.18 14.47 -12.18
C SER A 105 12.73 13.45 -13.17
N LYS A 106 11.95 13.16 -14.22
CA LYS A 106 12.39 12.27 -15.31
C LYS A 106 13.56 12.88 -16.10
N ALA A 107 13.53 14.19 -16.33
CA ALA A 107 14.60 14.90 -17.03
C ALA A 107 15.92 14.84 -16.24
N ALA A 108 15.87 14.96 -14.91
CA ALA A 108 17.06 14.81 -14.07
C ALA A 108 17.68 13.41 -14.18
N ARG A 109 16.86 12.36 -14.28
CA ARG A 109 17.34 10.98 -14.50
C ARG A 109 18.04 10.81 -15.85
N MET A 110 17.54 11.48 -16.89
CA MET A 110 18.13 11.44 -18.23
C MET A 110 19.47 12.17 -18.30
N LEU A 111 19.60 13.29 -17.57
CA LEU A 111 20.78 14.15 -17.63
C LEU A 111 21.89 13.75 -16.64
N VAL A 112 21.52 13.34 -15.43
CA VAL A 112 22.47 13.10 -14.31
C VAL A 112 22.70 11.61 -14.06
N GLY A 113 21.76 10.75 -14.48
CA GLY A 113 21.87 9.30 -14.33
C GLY A 113 20.93 8.71 -13.27
N PHE A 114 21.11 7.41 -13.02
CA PHE A 114 20.22 6.62 -12.17
C PHE A 114 20.23 7.12 -10.71
N GLY A 115 19.05 7.36 -10.13
CA GLY A 115 18.90 7.91 -8.77
C GLY A 115 18.66 9.42 -8.70
N ALA A 116 19.10 10.20 -9.69
CA ALA A 116 18.86 11.64 -9.71
C ALA A 116 17.38 11.94 -10.00
N GLY A 117 16.70 12.70 -9.13
CA GLY A 117 15.27 12.99 -9.30
C GLY A 117 14.37 11.76 -9.08
N SER A 118 14.76 10.88 -8.15
CA SER A 118 13.91 9.78 -7.67
C SER A 118 12.56 10.29 -7.18
N THR A 119 11.53 9.48 -7.39
CA THR A 119 10.20 9.70 -6.87
C THR A 119 10.10 9.09 -5.48
N SER A 120 9.46 9.75 -4.52
CA SER A 120 9.20 9.19 -3.19
C SER A 120 7.79 9.54 -2.69
N ILE A 121 7.22 8.62 -1.93
CA ILE A 121 5.94 8.79 -1.22
C ILE A 121 6.16 8.27 0.19
N ASP A 122 5.81 9.10 1.18
CA ASP A 122 5.77 8.72 2.58
C ASP A 122 4.32 8.84 3.07
N ILE A 123 3.86 7.85 3.85
CA ILE A 123 2.51 7.78 4.38
C ILE A 123 2.53 7.47 5.88
N ASN A 124 1.48 7.89 6.56
CA ASN A 124 1.07 7.32 7.83
C ASN A 124 -0.24 6.57 7.58
N TYR A 125 -0.38 5.33 8.06
CA TYR A 125 -1.63 4.61 7.99
C TYR A 125 -2.03 4.01 9.33
N GLN A 126 -3.34 3.95 9.55
CA GLN A 126 -3.94 3.47 10.77
C GLN A 126 -5.03 2.46 10.45
N ILE A 127 -5.09 1.39 11.24
CA ILE A 127 -6.09 0.33 11.10
C ILE A 127 -6.93 0.31 12.38
N PHE A 128 -8.26 0.33 12.22
CA PHE A 128 -9.21 0.19 13.32
C PHE A 128 -10.12 -1.00 13.09
N ASN A 129 -10.51 -1.69 14.17
CA ASN A 129 -11.54 -2.71 14.12
C ASN A 129 -12.95 -2.10 14.21
N GLY A 130 -13.96 -2.98 14.16
CA GLY A 130 -15.37 -2.60 14.22
C GLY A 130 -15.81 -1.93 15.52
N SER A 131 -15.04 -2.09 16.59
CA SER A 131 -15.24 -1.43 17.89
C SER A 131 -14.50 -0.09 17.98
N LYS A 132 -13.90 0.38 16.87
CA LYS A 132 -13.05 1.59 16.77
C LYS A 132 -11.78 1.52 17.61
N GLN A 133 -11.36 0.33 18.03
CA GLN A 133 -10.03 0.14 18.62
C GLN A 133 -8.99 0.20 17.51
N GLN A 134 -7.94 0.98 17.72
CA GLN A 134 -6.80 1.03 16.83
C GLN A 134 -5.97 -0.24 16.99
N LEU A 135 -5.76 -0.95 15.87
CA LEU A 135 -4.94 -2.15 15.78
C LEU A 135 -3.50 -1.81 15.34
N GLU A 136 -3.35 -0.83 14.46
CA GLU A 136 -2.06 -0.39 13.93
C GLU A 136 -2.05 1.13 13.73
N ASN A 137 -0.89 1.75 13.93
CA ASN A 137 -0.55 3.09 13.46
C ASN A 137 0.93 3.08 13.05
N ARG A 138 1.22 3.25 11.76
CA ARG A 138 2.56 3.08 11.22
C ARG A 138 2.88 4.12 10.15
N ASP A 139 4.11 4.61 10.21
CA ASP A 139 4.75 5.35 9.12
C ASP A 139 5.43 4.36 8.14
N ASP A 140 5.21 4.54 6.84
CA ASP A 140 5.86 3.78 5.77
C ASP A 140 6.25 4.72 4.63
N GLY A 141 7.26 4.34 3.86
CA GLY A 141 7.81 5.16 2.80
C GLY A 141 8.47 4.34 1.70
N VAL A 142 8.36 4.82 0.47
CA VAL A 142 8.99 4.19 -0.69
C VAL A 142 9.59 5.26 -1.60
N GLY A 143 10.90 5.17 -1.81
CA GLY A 143 11.62 5.88 -2.86
C GLY A 143 11.94 4.96 -4.05
N SER A 144 11.86 5.48 -5.27
CA SER A 144 12.23 4.73 -6.47
C SER A 144 12.70 5.64 -7.61
N SER A 145 13.60 5.12 -8.46
CA SER A 145 13.93 5.75 -9.75
C SER A 145 12.87 5.50 -10.83
N ARG A 146 11.84 4.70 -10.52
CA ARG A 146 10.64 4.50 -11.37
C ARG A 146 9.66 5.66 -11.21
N ASP A 147 8.39 5.46 -11.53
CA ASP A 147 7.34 6.46 -11.36
C ASP A 147 6.66 6.38 -9.99
N TRP A 148 5.77 7.35 -9.73
CA TRP A 148 5.04 7.43 -8.47
C TRP A 148 4.00 6.31 -8.33
N ASN A 149 3.48 5.78 -9.44
CA ASN A 149 2.54 4.66 -9.44
C ASN A 149 3.20 3.40 -8.86
N TYR A 150 4.48 3.16 -9.16
CA TYR A 150 5.24 2.09 -8.55
C TYR A 150 5.34 2.24 -7.03
N CYS A 151 5.73 3.42 -6.52
CA CYS A 151 5.83 3.66 -5.07
C CYS A 151 4.46 3.47 -4.39
N ALA A 152 3.41 4.06 -4.96
CA ALA A 152 2.04 3.93 -4.50
C ALA A 152 1.56 2.47 -4.45
N ARG A 153 1.85 1.66 -5.49
CA ARG A 153 1.52 0.23 -5.52
C ARG A 153 2.20 -0.53 -4.38
N VAL A 154 3.48 -0.30 -4.16
CA VAL A 154 4.25 -1.00 -3.12
C VAL A 154 3.67 -0.68 -1.75
N LEU A 155 3.37 0.59 -1.47
CA LEU A 155 2.71 1.00 -0.23
C LEU A 155 1.34 0.33 -0.06
N ASN A 156 0.49 0.35 -1.09
CA ASN A 156 -0.81 -0.33 -1.05
C ASN A 156 -0.70 -1.84 -0.77
N GLN A 157 0.29 -2.52 -1.35
CA GLN A 157 0.53 -3.94 -1.10
C GLN A 157 0.97 -4.21 0.34
N ARG A 158 1.82 -3.36 0.91
CA ARG A 158 2.26 -3.47 2.31
C ARG A 158 1.12 -3.19 3.30
N MET A 159 0.28 -2.20 3.01
CA MET A 159 -0.93 -1.93 3.79
C MET A 159 -1.90 -3.12 3.74
N LEU A 160 -2.12 -3.71 2.56
CA LEU A 160 -2.94 -4.92 2.42
C LEU A 160 -2.38 -6.08 3.27
N ALA A 161 -1.07 -6.33 3.22
CA ALA A 161 -0.44 -7.38 4.01
C ALA A 161 -0.63 -7.13 5.52
N THR A 162 -0.38 -5.89 5.97
CA THR A 162 -0.55 -5.52 7.38
C THR A 162 -2.00 -5.63 7.83
N LEU A 163 -2.96 -5.28 6.97
CA LEU A 163 -4.39 -5.48 7.24
C LEU A 163 -4.72 -6.96 7.37
N GLY A 164 -4.21 -7.81 6.46
CA GLY A 164 -4.35 -9.26 6.53
C GLY A 164 -3.86 -9.84 7.86
N ASP A 165 -2.73 -9.33 8.37
CA ASP A 165 -2.17 -9.74 9.66
C ASP A 165 -3.02 -9.30 10.87
N ASN A 166 -3.91 -8.32 10.72
CA ASN A 166 -4.72 -7.76 11.81
C ASN A 166 -6.19 -8.21 11.77
N VAL A 167 -6.64 -8.78 10.66
CA VAL A 167 -8.03 -9.22 10.50
C VAL A 167 -8.27 -10.56 11.21
N GLY A 168 -9.38 -10.67 11.92
CA GLY A 168 -9.79 -11.88 12.65
C GLY A 168 -9.06 -12.17 13.96
N LYS A 169 -8.14 -11.28 14.38
CA LYS A 169 -7.56 -11.25 15.72
C LYS A 169 -8.39 -10.36 16.64
#